data_AF-A0AAJ4B0K4-F1
#
_entry.id   AF-A0AAJ4B0K4-F1
#
_cell.length_a   1.000
_cell.length_b   1.000
_cell.length_c   1.000
_cell.angle_alpha   90.00
_cell.angle_beta   90.00
_cell.angle_gamma   90.00
#
_symmetry.space_group_name_H-M   'P 1'
#
loop_
_entity.id
_entity.type
_entity.pdbx_description
1 polymer ?
#
loop_
_entity_poly.entity_id
_entity_poly.type
_entity_poly.pdbx_seq_one_letter_code
_entity_poly.pdbx_strand_id
1 'polypeptide(L)'
;MSLNMNRRTQIPFQRGTGGSLANQQGSALVIGIFVITVMFLMASALINVLEDADEQVNLEVWGARALAAANSGADSALAQLFPLDASAATCEASSDWDVPNEPGFHGCRVALTCNASVVNTVNHYRITSTATCETGDCTNNNGNCLRVNRQVEVEARD
;
A
#
# COMPACT_ATOMS: atom_id res chain seq x y z
N MET A 1 -9.54 -66.94 45.45
CA MET A 1 -10.77 -67.05 44.64
C MET A 1 -10.53 -66.40 43.28
N SER A 2 -10.78 -67.15 42.22
CA SER A 2 -10.75 -66.71 40.83
C SER A 2 -11.98 -65.89 40.45
N LEU A 3 -11.86 -65.06 39.39
CA LEU A 3 -12.88 -64.67 38.39
C LEU A 3 -12.20 -63.56 37.56
N ASN A 4 -11.51 -63.83 36.45
CA ASN A 4 -12.02 -64.22 35.13
C ASN A 4 -13.33 -63.53 34.74
N MET A 5 -13.26 -62.51 33.87
CA MET A 5 -14.33 -62.22 32.91
C MET A 5 -13.77 -61.46 31.71
N ASN A 6 -13.35 -62.23 30.73
CA ASN A 6 -13.08 -61.85 29.35
C ASN A 6 -14.39 -61.43 28.65
N ARG A 7 -14.46 -60.23 28.06
CA ARG A 7 -15.50 -59.89 27.10
C ARG A 7 -14.99 -58.90 26.05
N ARG A 8 -14.19 -59.39 25.11
CA ARG A 8 -13.99 -58.73 23.81
C ARG A 8 -15.27 -58.90 22.98
N THR A 9 -16.06 -57.86 22.86
CA THR A 9 -17.11 -57.74 21.85
C THR A 9 -16.45 -57.58 20.48
N GLN A 10 -16.39 -58.68 19.73
CA GLN A 10 -16.00 -58.67 18.32
C GLN A 10 -17.16 -58.08 17.51
N ILE A 11 -16.94 -56.89 16.97
CA ILE A 11 -17.76 -56.34 15.88
C ILE A 11 -17.37 -57.14 14.62
N PRO A 12 -18.30 -57.80 13.92
CA PRO A 12 -17.96 -58.49 12.69
C PRO A 12 -17.60 -57.45 11.63
N PHE A 13 -16.32 -57.42 11.27
CA PHE A 13 -15.84 -56.72 10.09
C PHE A 13 -16.51 -57.39 8.88
N GLN A 14 -17.56 -56.78 8.34
CA GLN A 14 -18.21 -57.25 7.11
C GLN A 14 -17.16 -57.20 5.99
N ARG A 15 -16.63 -58.39 5.69
CA ARG A 15 -15.78 -58.66 4.54
C ARG A 15 -16.66 -58.49 3.31
N GLY A 16 -16.54 -57.34 2.65
CA GLY A 16 -17.18 -57.07 1.36
C GLY A 16 -16.93 -58.24 0.43
N THR A 17 -18.01 -58.90 0.04
CA THR A 17 -18.05 -60.00 -0.92
C THR A 17 -17.42 -59.56 -2.23
N GLY A 18 -16.50 -60.38 -2.75
CA GLY A 18 -15.82 -60.16 -4.03
C GLY A 18 -16.81 -60.05 -5.18
N GLY A 19 -17.07 -58.83 -5.62
CA GLY A 19 -17.43 -58.55 -7.00
C GLY A 19 -16.17 -58.69 -7.86
N SER A 20 -16.31 -59.31 -9.03
CA SER A 20 -15.31 -59.34 -10.11
C SER A 20 -14.48 -58.06 -10.13
N LEU A 21 -13.13 -58.20 -10.11
CA LEU A 21 -12.21 -57.11 -10.40
C LEU A 21 -12.44 -56.69 -11.86
N ALA A 22 -13.45 -55.85 -12.10
CA ALA A 22 -13.59 -55.15 -13.36
C ALA A 22 -12.27 -54.41 -13.60
N ASN A 23 -11.63 -54.69 -14.73
CA ASN A 23 -10.46 -53.93 -15.18
C ASN A 23 -10.82 -52.44 -15.11
N GLN A 24 -10.26 -51.72 -14.13
CA GLN A 24 -10.42 -50.28 -14.01
C GLN A 24 -9.80 -49.66 -15.27
N GLN A 25 -10.64 -49.35 -16.25
CA GLN A 25 -10.22 -48.65 -17.45
C GLN A 25 -9.70 -47.28 -17.00
N GLY A 26 -8.42 -47.00 -17.28
CA GLY A 26 -7.60 -45.95 -16.66
C GLY A 26 -7.97 -44.49 -16.95
N SER A 27 -9.25 -44.14 -17.04
CA SER A 27 -9.72 -42.78 -17.27
C SER A 27 -9.57 -41.87 -16.05
N ALA A 28 -9.57 -42.43 -14.83
CA ALA A 28 -9.44 -41.66 -13.59
C ALA A 28 -8.10 -40.90 -13.50
N LEU A 29 -7.01 -41.50 -13.97
CA LEU A 29 -5.68 -40.86 -13.98
C LEU A 29 -5.63 -39.68 -14.97
N VAL A 30 -6.24 -39.83 -16.15
CA VAL A 30 -6.30 -38.78 -17.16
C VAL A 30 -7.12 -37.58 -16.67
N ILE A 31 -8.28 -37.86 -16.05
CA ILE A 31 -9.14 -36.81 -15.46
C ILE A 31 -8.41 -36.10 -14.31
N GLY A 32 -7.72 -36.86 -13.44
CA GLY A 32 -6.96 -36.28 -12.32
C GLY A 32 -5.87 -35.31 -12.78
N ILE A 33 -5.11 -35.69 -13.82
CA ILE A 33 -4.06 -34.83 -14.38
C ILE A 33 -4.69 -33.56 -14.97
N PHE A 34 -5.77 -33.68 -15.74
CA PHE A 34 -6.45 -32.52 -16.31
C PHE A 34 -6.90 -31.54 -15.22
N VAL A 35 -7.57 -32.02 -14.18
CA VAL A 35 -8.02 -31.17 -13.07
C VAL A 35 -6.85 -30.49 -12.37
N ILE A 36 -5.80 -31.23 -12.05
CA ILE A 36 -4.61 -30.67 -11.39
C ILE A 36 -3.97 -29.60 -12.28
N THR A 37 -3.85 -29.82 -13.59
CA THR A 37 -3.28 -28.81 -14.50
C THR A 37 -4.11 -27.54 -14.57
N VAL A 38 -5.44 -27.63 -14.60
CA VAL A 38 -6.33 -26.46 -14.58
C VAL A 38 -6.21 -25.71 -13.25
N MET A 39 -6.19 -26.42 -12.13
CA MET A 39 -6.03 -25.81 -10.80
C MET A 39 -4.68 -25.09 -10.67
N PHE A 40 -3.60 -25.66 -11.22
CA PHE A 40 -2.30 -24.99 -11.28
C PHE A 40 -2.33 -23.70 -12.08
N LEU A 41 -3.00 -23.69 -13.24
CA LEU A 41 -3.16 -22.47 -14.06
C LEU A 41 -3.99 -21.39 -13.36
N MET A 42 -5.03 -21.79 -12.62
CA MET A 42 -5.81 -20.84 -11.82
C MET A 42 -5.00 -20.27 -10.66
N ALA A 43 -4.27 -21.14 -9.95
CA ALA A 43 -3.43 -20.74 -8.83
C ALA A 43 -2.32 -19.75 -9.25
N SER A 44 -1.70 -19.95 -10.42
CA SER A 44 -0.67 -19.01 -10.91
C SER A 44 -1.25 -17.63 -11.21
N ALA A 45 -2.45 -17.55 -11.79
CA ALA A 45 -3.12 -16.28 -12.03
C ALA A 45 -3.42 -15.54 -10.72
N LEU A 46 -3.85 -16.25 -9.67
CA LEU A 46 -4.13 -15.68 -8.36
C LEU A 46 -2.87 -15.13 -7.68
N ILE A 47 -1.73 -15.78 -7.82
CA ILE A 47 -0.45 -15.31 -7.25
C ILE A 47 -0.09 -13.94 -7.83
N ASN A 48 -0.19 -13.77 -9.15
CA ASN A 48 0.11 -12.49 -9.80
C ASN A 48 -0.83 -11.36 -9.29
N VAL A 49 -2.12 -11.68 -9.08
CA VAL A 49 -3.09 -10.70 -8.54
C VAL A 49 -2.73 -10.28 -7.11
N LEU A 50 -2.19 -11.18 -6.30
CA LEU A 50 -1.73 -10.85 -4.94
C LEU A 50 -0.48 -9.96 -4.96
N GLU A 51 0.46 -10.23 -5.87
CA GLU A 51 1.65 -9.40 -6.06
C GLU A 51 1.27 -7.97 -6.48
N ASP A 52 0.34 -7.83 -7.43
CA ASP A 52 -0.18 -6.51 -7.85
C ASP A 52 -0.88 -5.77 -6.69
N ALA A 53 -1.61 -6.49 -5.84
CA ALA A 53 -2.30 -5.90 -4.69
C ALA A 53 -1.32 -5.34 -3.65
N ASP A 54 -0.23 -6.04 -3.38
CA ASP A 54 0.80 -5.56 -2.44
C ASP A 54 1.51 -4.30 -2.96
N GLU A 55 1.77 -4.21 -4.27
CA GLU A 55 2.32 -2.99 -4.88
C GLU A 55 1.32 -1.83 -4.82
N GLN A 56 0.03 -2.09 -5.04
CA GLN A 56 -1.02 -1.09 -4.92
C GLN A 56 -1.14 -0.52 -3.50
N VAL A 57 -1.06 -1.36 -2.47
CA VAL A 57 -1.09 -0.91 -1.07
C VAL A 57 0.12 -0.03 -0.75
N ASN A 58 1.30 -0.38 -1.25
CA ASN A 58 2.49 0.47 -1.10
C ASN A 58 2.26 1.85 -1.76
N LEU A 59 1.79 1.88 -3.00
CA LEU A 59 1.46 3.13 -3.71
C LEU A 59 0.47 4.00 -2.94
N GLU A 60 -0.55 3.40 -2.32
CA GLU A 60 -1.53 4.12 -1.50
C GLU A 60 -0.88 4.73 -0.26
N VAL A 61 -0.07 3.98 0.47
CA VAL A 61 0.64 4.47 1.67
C VAL A 61 1.58 5.61 1.32
N TRP A 62 2.40 5.46 0.27
CA TRP A 62 3.31 6.51 -0.17
C TRP A 62 2.57 7.74 -0.71
N GLY A 63 1.41 7.55 -1.35
CA GLY A 63 0.52 8.63 -1.76
C GLY A 63 -0.10 9.39 -0.58
N ALA A 64 -0.53 8.68 0.46
CA ALA A 64 -1.06 9.28 1.68
C ALA A 64 0.03 10.08 2.42
N ARG A 65 1.26 9.54 2.51
CA ARG A 65 2.42 10.25 3.10
C ARG A 65 2.76 11.52 2.33
N ALA A 66 2.84 11.44 1.00
CA ALA A 66 3.08 12.61 0.15
C ALA A 66 1.99 13.67 0.33
N LEU A 67 0.72 13.27 0.36
CA LEU A 67 -0.38 14.20 0.58
C LEU A 67 -0.32 14.85 1.98
N ALA A 68 -0.07 14.06 3.03
CA ALA A 68 0.08 14.59 4.38
C ALA A 68 1.26 15.57 4.48
N ALA A 69 2.42 15.22 3.91
CA ALA A 69 3.59 16.08 3.85
C ALA A 69 3.32 17.40 3.13
N ALA A 70 2.60 17.36 2.00
CA ALA A 70 2.23 18.56 1.25
C ALA A 70 1.32 19.48 2.07
N ASN A 71 0.30 18.92 2.74
CA ASN A 71 -0.60 19.71 3.61
C ASN A 71 0.16 20.32 4.79
N SER A 72 0.98 19.52 5.49
CA SER A 72 1.79 20.01 6.62
C SER A 72 2.78 21.11 6.20
N GLY A 73 3.39 20.99 5.02
CA GLY A 73 4.24 22.03 4.46
C GLY A 73 3.47 23.32 4.18
N ALA A 74 2.26 23.22 3.62
CA ALA A 74 1.40 24.38 3.37
C ALA A 74 0.97 25.07 4.68
N ASP A 75 0.61 24.30 5.70
CA ASP A 75 0.25 24.81 7.03
C ASP A 75 1.44 25.51 7.71
N SER A 76 2.64 24.93 7.61
CA SER A 76 3.87 25.55 8.11
C SER A 76 4.15 26.87 7.40
N ALA A 77 4.00 26.92 6.06
CA ALA A 77 4.18 28.14 5.29
C ALA A 77 3.16 29.23 5.67
N LEU A 78 1.89 28.85 5.87
CA LEU A 78 0.85 29.78 6.33
C LEU A 78 1.12 30.31 7.74
N ALA A 79 1.59 29.47 8.66
CA ALA A 79 1.93 29.88 10.02
C ALA A 79 3.12 30.85 10.05
N GLN A 80 4.07 30.71 9.12
CA GLN A 80 5.17 31.65 8.95
C GLN A 80 4.72 32.95 8.29
N LEU A 81 3.79 32.87 7.34
CA LEU A 81 3.27 34.03 6.61
C LEU A 81 2.36 34.91 7.49
N PHE A 82 1.57 34.32 8.40
CA PHE A 82 0.65 35.01 9.29
C PHE A 82 0.96 34.74 10.78
N PRO A 83 2.04 35.32 11.34
CA PRO A 83 2.37 35.19 12.76
C PRO A 83 1.33 35.88 13.65
N LEU A 84 1.04 35.32 14.83
CA LEU A 84 0.03 35.83 15.76
C LEU A 84 0.42 37.18 16.42
N ASP A 85 1.71 37.41 16.61
CA ASP A 85 2.25 38.55 17.38
C ASP A 85 3.01 39.57 16.51
N ALA A 86 2.98 39.42 15.18
CA ALA A 86 3.69 40.29 14.25
C ALA A 86 2.87 40.56 12.97
N SER A 87 3.28 41.56 12.19
CA SER A 87 2.70 41.78 10.85
C SER A 87 3.02 40.62 9.91
N ALA A 88 2.18 40.40 8.89
CA ALA A 88 2.38 39.36 7.89
C ALA A 88 3.82 39.40 7.34
N ALA A 89 4.48 38.24 7.32
CA ALA A 89 5.84 38.12 6.85
C ALA A 89 5.92 38.26 5.32
N THR A 90 7.12 38.50 4.78
CA THR A 90 7.29 38.48 3.33
C THR A 90 7.21 37.05 2.81
N CYS A 91 6.48 36.88 1.71
CA CYS A 91 6.34 35.65 0.97
C CYS A 91 7.68 35.31 0.27
N GLU A 92 8.61 34.72 1.02
CA GLU A 92 9.88 34.24 0.49
C GLU A 92 9.63 32.96 -0.31
N ALA A 93 9.98 32.97 -1.60
CA ALA A 93 9.59 31.93 -2.57
C ALA A 93 10.27 30.56 -2.35
N SER A 94 11.05 30.36 -1.28
CA SER A 94 11.92 29.20 -1.12
C SER A 94 12.24 28.83 0.34
N SER A 95 11.27 28.89 1.25
CA SER A 95 11.47 28.23 2.55
C SER A 95 11.30 26.73 2.35
N ASP A 96 12.37 26.00 2.06
CA ASP A 96 12.33 24.53 2.16
C ASP A 96 11.93 24.20 3.60
N TRP A 97 10.76 23.57 3.76
CA TRP A 97 10.32 23.11 5.06
C TRP A 97 11.12 21.86 5.39
N ASP A 98 11.95 21.94 6.43
CA ASP A 98 12.66 20.80 6.96
C ASP A 98 11.65 19.79 7.52
N VAL A 99 11.38 18.77 6.71
CA VAL A 99 10.47 17.69 7.04
C VAL A 99 11.00 16.99 8.30
N PRO A 100 10.21 16.91 9.39
CA PRO A 100 10.67 16.25 10.61
C PRO A 100 10.90 14.76 10.34
N ASN A 101 11.93 14.19 10.98
CA ASN A 101 12.31 12.79 10.84
C ASN A 101 11.37 11.86 11.61
N GLU A 102 10.08 11.93 11.29
CA GLU A 102 9.03 11.09 11.83
C GLU A 102 8.66 9.99 10.83
N PRO A 103 8.22 8.81 11.28
CA PRO A 103 7.85 7.70 10.40
C PRO A 103 6.81 8.06 9.33
N GLY A 104 5.96 9.06 9.61
CA GLY A 104 4.94 9.54 8.68
C GLY A 104 5.48 10.32 7.48
N PHE A 105 6.69 10.87 7.57
CA PHE A 105 7.30 11.68 6.51
C PHE A 105 8.64 11.12 6.01
N HIS A 106 8.98 9.90 6.41
CA HIS A 106 10.22 9.25 5.99
C HIS A 106 10.30 9.11 4.47
N GLY A 107 11.44 9.49 3.89
CA GLY A 107 11.67 9.45 2.44
C GLY A 107 10.92 10.53 1.65
N CYS A 108 10.34 11.54 2.32
CA CYS A 108 9.64 12.64 1.68
C CYS A 108 10.48 13.93 1.70
N ARG A 109 10.37 14.71 0.63
CA ARG A 109 10.90 16.07 0.49
C ARG A 109 9.76 16.99 0.09
N VAL A 110 9.67 18.14 0.74
CA VAL A 110 8.62 19.13 0.46
C VAL A 110 9.27 20.41 -0.06
N ALA A 111 8.87 20.81 -1.27
CA ALA A 111 9.24 22.08 -1.87
C ALA A 111 8.05 23.03 -1.77
N LEU A 112 8.28 24.20 -1.17
CA LEU A 112 7.30 25.26 -1.04
C LEU A 112 7.64 26.39 -2.00
N THR A 113 6.62 26.90 -2.68
CA THR A 113 6.72 28.16 -3.42
C THR A 113 5.62 29.10 -2.98
N CYS A 114 5.95 30.38 -2.89
CA CYS A 114 5.04 31.42 -2.44
C CYS A 114 5.01 32.53 -3.50
N ASN A 115 3.81 32.92 -3.93
CA ASN A 115 3.58 33.99 -4.88
C ASN A 115 2.61 35.02 -4.30
N ALA A 116 3.09 36.25 -4.12
CA ALA A 116 2.30 37.37 -3.64
C ALA A 116 1.84 38.25 -4.82
N SER A 117 0.56 38.61 -4.84
CA SER A 117 -0.04 39.51 -5.84
C SER A 117 -1.02 40.45 -5.18
N VAL A 118 -1.07 41.70 -5.63
CA VAL A 118 -2.00 42.70 -5.12
C VAL A 118 -3.15 42.86 -6.11
N VAL A 119 -4.37 42.59 -5.68
CA VAL A 119 -5.58 42.72 -6.49
C VAL A 119 -6.55 43.64 -5.77
N ASN A 120 -6.94 44.76 -6.40
CA ASN A 120 -7.89 45.72 -5.83
C ASN A 120 -7.55 46.15 -4.39
N THR A 121 -6.27 46.49 -4.12
CA THR A 121 -5.75 46.89 -2.79
C THR A 121 -5.75 45.81 -1.70
N VAL A 122 -6.05 44.55 -2.04
CA VAL A 122 -5.95 43.39 -1.14
C VAL A 122 -4.71 42.57 -1.53
N ASN A 123 -3.93 42.14 -0.53
CA ASN A 123 -2.79 41.25 -0.77
C ASN A 123 -3.29 39.81 -0.85
N HIS A 124 -3.03 39.16 -1.98
CA HIS A 124 -3.27 37.74 -2.19
C HIS A 124 -1.96 36.99 -2.13
N TYR A 125 -1.96 35.89 -1.38
CA TYR A 125 -0.82 35.00 -1.28
C TYR A 125 -1.24 33.62 -1.77
N ARG A 126 -0.52 33.09 -2.76
CA ARG A 126 -0.68 31.73 -3.27
C ARG A 126 0.53 30.93 -2.83
N ILE A 127 0.30 29.93 -2.01
CA ILE A 127 1.34 28.99 -1.58
C ILE A 127 1.09 27.67 -2.29
N THR A 128 2.13 27.15 -2.90
CA THR A 128 2.12 25.84 -3.53
C THR A 128 3.09 24.95 -2.78
N SER A 129 2.58 23.88 -2.19
CA SER A 129 3.35 22.88 -1.47
C SER A 129 3.40 21.59 -2.30
N THR A 130 4.61 21.19 -2.69
CA THR A 130 4.85 19.99 -3.49
C THR A 130 5.66 18.99 -2.70
N ALA A 131 5.06 17.86 -2.36
CA ALA A 131 5.72 16.77 -1.65
C ALA A 131 6.07 15.64 -2.62
N THR A 132 7.35 15.30 -2.68
CA THR A 132 7.86 14.13 -3.37
C THR A 132 8.33 13.11 -2.33
N CYS A 133 7.73 11.93 -2.32
CA CYS A 133 8.19 10.80 -1.51
C CYS A 133 8.74 9.71 -2.42
N GLU A 134 9.90 9.17 -2.06
CA GLU A 134 10.58 8.14 -2.83
C GLU A 134 11.13 7.04 -1.93
N THR A 135 11.14 5.82 -2.46
CA THR A 135 11.75 4.65 -1.83
C THR A 135 12.39 3.75 -2.89
N GLY A 136 13.42 3.01 -2.48
CA GLY A 136 14.25 2.22 -3.37
C GLY A 136 15.33 3.06 -4.07
N ASP A 137 15.83 2.54 -5.19
CA ASP A 137 16.91 3.18 -5.93
C ASP A 137 16.33 4.01 -7.09
N CYS A 138 16.03 5.27 -6.79
CA CYS A 138 15.56 6.26 -7.75
C CYS A 138 16.68 6.98 -8.49
N THR A 139 17.94 6.62 -8.22
CA THR A 139 19.11 7.20 -8.89
C THR A 139 19.55 6.39 -10.11
N ASN A 140 19.35 5.07 -10.06
CA ASN A 140 19.69 4.16 -11.14
C ASN A 140 18.40 3.67 -11.84
N ASN A 141 18.46 3.46 -13.17
CA ASN A 141 17.31 2.99 -13.98
C ASN A 141 17.06 1.46 -13.83
N ASN A 142 17.14 0.94 -12.60
CA ASN A 142 17.07 -0.50 -12.31
C ASN A 142 15.62 -0.98 -12.05
N GLY A 143 14.61 -0.16 -12.31
CA GLY A 143 13.18 -0.51 -12.13
C GLY A 143 12.70 -0.58 -10.67
N ASN A 144 13.59 -0.41 -9.70
CA ASN A 144 13.27 -0.49 -8.26
C ASN A 144 13.04 0.90 -7.62
N CYS A 145 12.46 1.83 -8.37
CA CYS A 145 12.15 3.18 -7.89
C CYS A 145 10.65 3.34 -7.77
N LEU A 146 10.17 3.53 -6.54
CA LEU A 146 8.81 3.96 -6.26
C LEU A 146 8.85 5.42 -5.86
N ARG A 147 8.32 6.29 -6.73
CA ARG A 147 8.26 7.74 -6.50
C ARG A 147 6.84 8.25 -6.66
N VAL A 148 6.36 8.94 -5.63
CA VAL A 148 5.03 9.56 -5.61
C VAL A 148 5.17 11.05 -5.38
N ASN A 149 4.46 11.84 -6.18
CA ASN A 149 4.42 13.28 -6.08
C ASN A 149 2.99 13.75 -5.81
N ARG A 150 2.79 14.63 -4.82
CA ARG A 150 1.51 15.26 -4.51
C ARG A 150 1.71 16.75 -4.33
N GLN A 151 0.79 17.54 -4.86
CA GLN A 151 0.83 19.00 -4.81
C GLN A 151 -0.47 19.52 -4.19
N VAL A 152 -0.33 20.48 -3.28
CA VAL A 152 -1.43 21.19 -2.62
C VAL A 152 -1.20 22.68 -2.84
N GLU A 153 -2.27 23.39 -3.16
CA GLU A 153 -2.24 24.83 -3.34
C GLU A 153 -3.24 25.48 -2.39
N VAL A 154 -2.78 26.51 -1.67
CA VAL A 154 -3.60 27.29 -0.74
C VAL A 154 -3.51 28.76 -1.11
N GLU A 155 -4.65 29.45 -1.05
CA GLU A 155 -4.74 30.89 -1.24
C GLU A 155 -5.16 31.54 0.08
N ALA A 156 -4.40 32.56 0.49
CA ALA A 156 -4.70 33.38 1.65
C ALA A 156 -4.82 34.86 1.24
N ARG A 157 -5.56 35.61 2.04
CA ARG A 157 -5.80 37.05 1.84
C ARG A 157 -5.55 37.76 3.16
N ASP A 158 -4.90 38.91 3.07
CA ASP A 158 -4.71 39.86 4.16
C ASP A 158 -5.80 40.94 4.13
#